data_AF-A0A8J6LW87-F1
#
_entry.id   AF-A0A8J6LW87-F1
#
_cell.length_a   1.000
_cell.length_b   1.000
_cell.length_c   1.000
_cell.angle_alpha   90.00
_cell.angle_beta   90.00
_cell.angle_gamma   90.00
#
_symmetry.space_group_name_H-M   'P 1'
#
loop_
_entity.id
_entity.type
_entity.pdbx_description
1 polymer ?
#
loop_
_entity_poly.entity_id
_entity_poly.type
_entity_poly.pdbx_seq_one_letter_code
_entity_poly.pdbx_strand_id
1 'polypeptide(L)'
;MRTVLILGGTTEARALAAALVTQGTWRVVSSLAGRVSSPALPAGELRIGGFGGPDALAAWLRTEGVSAVVDATHPFAARISASVAQAAPAAA
;
A
#
# COMPACT_ATOMS: atom_id res chain seq x y z
N MET A 1 15.68 -0.85 -8.43
CA MET A 1 14.43 -1.62 -8.27
C MET A 1 13.35 -0.63 -7.85
N ARG A 2 12.17 -0.62 -8.47
CA ARG A 2 11.11 0.36 -8.16
C ARG A 2 10.23 -0.15 -7.01
N THR A 3 9.78 0.74 -6.12
CA THR A 3 8.89 0.36 -5.00
C THR A 3 7.44 0.61 -5.37
N VAL A 4 6.56 -0.35 -5.07
CA VAL A 4 5.11 -0.22 -5.18
C VAL A 4 4.45 -0.43 -3.82
N LEU A 5 3.56 0.49 -3.45
CA LEU A 5 2.71 0.37 -2.28
C LEU A 5 1.34 -0.16 -2.71
N ILE A 6 0.90 -1.28 -2.14
CA ILE A 6 -0.45 -1.83 -2.33
C ILE A 6 -1.23 -1.62 -1.04
N LEU A 7 -2.28 -0.83 -1.10
CA LEU A 7 -3.18 -0.62 0.04
C LEU A 7 -4.30 -1.64 -0.03
N GLY A 8 -4.56 -2.36 1.07
CA GLY A 8 -5.66 -3.30 1.04
C GLY A 8 -5.72 -4.30 2.20
N GLY A 9 -5.93 -5.56 1.83
CA GLY A 9 -6.48 -6.63 2.65
C GLY A 9 -7.58 -7.43 1.92
N THR A 10 -7.92 -7.00 0.69
CA THR A 10 -8.80 -7.68 -0.26
C THR A 10 -8.08 -8.85 -0.94
N THR A 11 -8.84 -9.67 -1.66
CA THR A 11 -8.29 -10.79 -2.44
C THR A 11 -7.47 -10.28 -3.61
N GLU A 12 -7.94 -9.23 -4.27
CA GLU A 12 -7.32 -8.56 -5.41
C GLU A 12 -5.97 -7.96 -5.02
N ALA A 13 -5.88 -7.28 -3.86
CA ALA A 13 -4.62 -6.75 -3.35
C ALA A 13 -3.57 -7.85 -3.14
N ARG A 14 -3.98 -8.99 -2.57
CA ARG A 14 -3.08 -10.15 -2.35
C ARG A 14 -2.63 -10.78 -3.66
N ALA A 15 -3.55 -10.96 -4.61
CA ALA A 15 -3.25 -11.53 -5.92
C ALA A 15 -2.24 -10.66 -6.69
N LEU A 16 -2.43 -9.33 -6.66
CA LEU A 16 -1.50 -8.38 -7.26
C LEU A 16 -0.12 -8.44 -6.59
N ALA A 17 -0.06 -8.47 -5.26
CA ALA A 17 1.21 -8.56 -4.54
C ALA A 17 1.99 -9.82 -4.94
N ALA A 18 1.33 -10.99 -5.00
CA ALA A 18 1.94 -12.24 -5.42
C ALA A 18 2.47 -12.19 -6.87
N ALA A 19 1.70 -11.61 -7.79
CA ALA A 19 2.12 -11.46 -9.18
C ALA A 19 3.36 -10.57 -9.32
N LEU A 20 3.37 -9.41 -8.65
CA LEU A 20 4.48 -8.45 -8.74
C LEU A 20 5.76 -8.97 -8.08
N VAL A 21 5.64 -9.69 -6.95
CA VAL A 21 6.79 -10.37 -6.31
C VAL A 21 7.36 -11.44 -7.25
N THR A 22 6.51 -12.25 -7.88
CA THR A 22 6.94 -13.29 -8.83
C THR A 22 7.66 -12.71 -10.05
N GLN A 23 7.27 -11.52 -10.51
CA GLN A 23 7.98 -10.82 -11.59
C GLN A 23 9.39 -10.36 -11.21
N GLY A 24 9.68 -10.16 -9.92
CA GLY A 24 11.03 -9.84 -9.42
C GLY A 24 11.58 -8.45 -9.77
N THR A 25 10.81 -7.59 -10.42
CA THR A 25 11.24 -6.23 -10.83
C THR A 25 10.84 -5.13 -9.84
N TRP A 26 9.94 -5.45 -8.90
CA TRP A 26 9.38 -4.52 -7.93
C TRP A 26 9.75 -4.91 -6.50
N ARG A 27 10.05 -3.90 -5.67
CA ARG A 27 9.92 -4.02 -4.21
C ARG A 27 8.45 -3.81 -3.87
N VAL A 28 7.79 -4.84 -3.36
CA VAL A 28 6.34 -4.83 -3.10
C VAL A 28 6.10 -4.64 -1.60
N VAL A 29 5.40 -3.57 -1.24
CA VAL A 29 4.99 -3.29 0.13
C VAL A 29 3.45 -3.31 0.21
N SER A 30 2.89 -4.22 0.98
CA SER A 30 1.46 -4.27 1.27
C SER A 30 1.16 -3.53 2.57
N SER A 31 0.13 -2.68 2.60
CA SER A 31 -0.29 -1.95 3.80
C SER A 31 -1.70 -2.35 4.22
N LEU A 32 -1.81 -2.87 5.45
CA LEU A 32 -3.07 -3.31 6.07
C LEU A 32 -3.48 -2.38 7.22
N ALA A 33 -4.78 -2.17 7.38
CA ALA A 33 -5.31 -1.34 8.47
C ALA A 33 -5.18 -1.98 9.87
N GLY A 34 -4.83 -3.27 9.96
CA GLY A 34 -4.72 -4.00 11.22
C GLY A 34 -6.05 -4.46 11.83
N ARG A 35 -7.13 -4.55 11.03
CA ARG A 35 -8.48 -4.94 11.48
C ARG A 35 -8.75 -6.45 11.45
N VAL A 36 -7.79 -7.26 11.01
CA VAL A 36 -7.89 -8.71 10.95
C VAL A 36 -6.88 -9.29 11.93
N SER A 37 -7.31 -10.21 12.79
CA SER A 37 -6.49 -10.81 13.85
C SER A 37 -5.44 -11.81 13.33
N SER A 38 -5.65 -12.37 12.14
CA SER A 38 -4.68 -13.22 11.44
C SER A 38 -4.81 -13.03 9.92
N PRO A 39 -4.32 -11.90 9.37
CA PRO A 39 -4.37 -11.68 7.94
C PRO A 39 -3.45 -12.69 7.26
N ALA A 40 -3.95 -13.36 6.21
CA ALA A 40 -3.07 -14.10 5.31
C ALA A 40 -1.97 -13.15 4.82
N LEU A 41 -0.71 -13.48 5.15
CA LEU A 41 0.42 -12.62 4.87
C LEU A 41 0.59 -12.49 3.35
N PRO A 42 0.50 -11.28 2.78
CA PRO A 42 0.76 -11.08 1.37
C PRO A 42 2.23 -11.39 1.07
N ALA A 43 2.52 -11.77 -0.17
CA ALA A 43 3.89 -11.88 -0.63
C ALA A 43 4.58 -10.50 -0.59
N GLY A 44 5.88 -10.49 -0.29
CA GLY A 44 6.66 -9.27 -0.17
C GLY A 44 6.63 -8.68 1.23
N GLU A 45 6.88 -7.38 1.33
CA GLU A 45 6.94 -6.67 2.61
C GLU A 45 5.54 -6.30 3.09
N LEU A 46 5.36 -6.27 4.41
CA LEU A 46 4.08 -5.98 5.04
C LEU A 46 4.23 -4.85 6.05
N ARG A 47 3.33 -3.87 5.97
CA ARG A 47 3.12 -2.84 6.97
C ARG A 47 1.71 -2.93 7.53
N ILE A 48 1.58 -2.75 8.85
CA ILE A 48 0.30 -2.70 9.54
C ILE A 48 0.16 -1.35 10.25
N GLY A 49 -1.02 -0.74 10.12
CA GLY A 49 -1.37 0.51 10.81
C GLY A 49 -1.59 1.68 9.86
N GLY A 50 -2.15 2.77 10.41
CA GLY A 50 -2.40 4.01 9.66
C GLY A 50 -1.12 4.78 9.35
N PHE A 51 -1.16 5.69 8.38
CA PHE A 51 -0.02 6.54 8.02
C PHE A 51 0.08 7.83 8.83
N GLY A 52 -0.96 8.19 9.60
CA GLY A 52 -1.00 9.46 10.35
C GLY A 52 -1.58 10.63 9.55
N GLY A 53 -2.22 10.37 8.40
CA GLY A 53 -2.83 11.39 7.54
C GLY A 53 -2.15 11.49 6.17
N PRO A 54 -2.63 12.37 5.27
CA PRO A 54 -2.09 12.53 3.91
C PRO A 54 -0.64 13.04 3.91
N ASP A 55 -0.29 14.00 4.78
CA ASP A 55 1.08 14.56 4.82
C ASP A 55 2.11 13.52 5.27
N ALA A 56 1.76 12.76 6.31
CA ALA A 56 2.58 11.68 6.82
C ALA A 56 2.66 10.50 5.81
N LEU A 57 1.58 10.22 5.07
CA LEU A 57 1.62 9.30 3.93
C LEU A 57 2.57 9.81 2.85
N ALA A 58 2.51 11.08 2.44
CA ALA A 58 3.40 11.64 1.43
C ALA A 58 4.88 11.57 1.86
N ALA A 59 5.18 11.90 3.12
CA ALA A 59 6.51 11.76 3.69
C ALA A 59 7.01 10.31 3.66
N TRP A 60 6.14 9.36 4.00
CA TRP A 60 6.46 7.94 3.94
C TRP A 60 6.72 7.48 2.51
N LEU A 61 5.87 7.86 1.55
CA LEU A 61 6.03 7.53 0.13
C LEU A 61 7.39 8.00 -0.40
N ARG A 62 7.81 9.22 -0.06
CA ARG A 62 9.13 9.77 -0.43
C ARG A 62 10.28 8.99 0.23
N THR A 63 10.17 8.75 1.53
CA THR A 63 11.22 8.06 2.31
C THR A 63 11.47 6.64 1.78
N GLU A 64 10.40 5.94 1.38
CA GLU A 64 10.48 4.56 0.86
C GLU A 64 10.74 4.48 -0.65
N GLY A 65 10.86 5.63 -1.33
CA GLY A 65 11.07 5.70 -2.78
C GLY A 65 9.93 5.07 -3.58
N VAL A 66 8.68 5.24 -3.14
CA VAL A 66 7.50 4.65 -3.76
C VAL A 66 7.25 5.29 -5.12
N SER A 67 7.33 4.49 -6.17
CA SER A 67 7.11 4.90 -7.55
C SER A 67 5.66 4.73 -8.00
N ALA A 68 4.88 3.92 -7.29
CA ALA A 68 3.47 3.67 -7.59
C ALA A 68 2.68 3.30 -6.33
N VAL A 69 1.44 3.79 -6.25
CA VAL A 69 0.47 3.39 -5.21
C VAL A 69 -0.72 2.75 -5.89
N VAL A 70 -1.12 1.56 -5.43
CA VAL A 70 -2.33 0.87 -5.86
C VAL A 70 -3.31 0.83 -4.71
N ASP A 71 -4.42 1.56 -4.84
CA ASP A 71 -5.53 1.48 -3.89
C ASP A 71 -6.45 0.31 -4.27
N ALA A 72 -6.26 -0.81 -3.59
CA ALA A 72 -7.11 -1.99 -3.67
C ALA A 72 -7.87 -2.21 -2.36
N THR A 73 -8.21 -1.12 -1.66
CA THR A 73 -9.01 -1.16 -0.43
C THR A 73 -10.49 -1.43 -0.71
N HIS A 74 -11.25 -1.84 0.30
CA HIS A 74 -12.70 -1.98 0.16
C HIS A 74 -13.35 -0.61 -0.10
N PRO A 75 -14.43 -0.48 -0.89
CA PRO A 75 -15.11 0.81 -1.13
C PRO A 75 -15.52 1.61 0.12
N PHE A 76 -15.62 0.94 1.27
CA PHE A 76 -15.92 1.58 2.57
C PHE A 76 -14.70 2.21 3.26
N ALA A 77 -13.50 2.04 2.69
CA ALA A 77 -12.25 2.59 3.20
C ALA A 77 -11.96 4.01 2.67
N ALA A 78 -13.01 4.79 2.38
CA ALA A 78 -12.94 6.11 1.75
C ALA A 78 -11.88 7.07 2.36
N ARG A 79 -11.64 6.99 3.67
CA ARG A 79 -10.65 7.83 4.35
C ARG A 79 -9.22 7.59 3.85
N ILE A 80 -8.80 6.33 3.66
CA ILE A 80 -7.44 6.06 3.18
C ILE A 80 -7.33 6.41 1.70
N SER A 81 -8.36 6.11 0.89
CA SER A 81 -8.42 6.50 -0.51
C SER A 81 -8.28 8.01 -0.70
N ALA A 82 -9.01 8.80 0.10
CA ALA A 82 -8.89 10.26 0.10
C ALA A 82 -7.50 10.74 0.55
N SER A 83 -6.87 10.05 1.50
CA SER A 83 -5.51 10.38 1.94
C SER A 83 -4.50 10.15 0.82
N VAL A 84 -4.64 9.07 0.05
CA VAL A 84 -3.78 8.74 -1.10
C VAL A 84 -3.91 9.76 -2.20
N ALA A 85 -5.14 10.13 -2.56
CA ALA A 85 -5.40 11.13 -3.59
C ALA A 85 -4.74 12.48 -3.27
N GLN A 86 -4.65 12.85 -1.99
CA GLN A 86 -3.94 14.05 -1.53
C GLN A 86 -2.43 13.87 -1.45
N ALA A 87 -1.97 12.71 -0.97
CA ALA A 87 -0.55 12.46 -0.71
C ALA A 87 0.27 12.20 -1.97
N ALA A 88 -0.27 11.45 -2.94
CA ALA A 88 0.49 10.98 -4.10
C ALA A 88 1.05 12.13 -4.97
N PRO A 89 0.29 13.22 -5.27
CA PRO A 89 0.85 14.36 -6.00
C PRO A 89 1.95 15.11 -5.21
N ALA A 90 1.87 15.12 -3.88
CA ALA A 90 2.84 15.77 -3.01
C ALA A 90 4.10 14.90 -2.74
N ALA A 91 4.08 13.64 -3.17
CA ALA A 91 5.18 12.69 -2.99
C ALA A 91 6.09 12.55 -4.23
N ALA A 92 5.73 13.21 -5.34
CA ALA A 92 6.50 13.23 -6.58
C ALA A 92 7.76 14.12 -6.50
#